data_AF-A0A2C5YI12-F1
#
_entry.id   AF-A0A2C5YI12-F1
#
_cell.length_a   1.000
_cell.length_b   1.000
_cell.length_c   1.000
_cell.angle_alpha   90.00
_cell.angle_beta   90.00
_cell.angle_gamma   90.00
#
_symmetry.space_group_name_H-M   'P 1'
#
loop_
_entity.id
_entity.type
_entity.pdbx_description
1 polymer ?
#
loop_
_entity_poly.entity_id
_entity_poly.type
_entity_poly.pdbx_seq_one_letter_code
_entity_poly.pdbx_strand_id
1 'polypeptide(L)'
;MATPDSGSQPGAAVQYAYMFEPNKGPTKQLDALLRAIARHIIVELGDKSDTHLTPGKLAAFYKAVGGDYDSLFADMPLPSISFIWQVTGCQHTLQPTASDFEPPSIPALTFRGFSRWESLEILLGPEEHVPFMQFAVRNWALRHPETGEPFPPDLPADVFPAGPDLEVDRWHKSSGDNSRSRSRRRPSPPSPTCA
;
A
#
# COMPACT_ATOMS: atom_id res chain seq x y z
N MET A 1 33.71 -13.41 -5.35
CA MET A 1 33.48 -12.65 -6.59
C MET A 1 32.33 -11.71 -6.34
N ALA A 2 32.58 -10.40 -6.34
CA ALA A 2 31.54 -9.39 -6.18
C ALA A 2 30.76 -9.29 -7.50
N THR A 3 29.43 -9.39 -7.44
CA THR A 3 28.54 -9.07 -8.55
C THR A 3 28.64 -7.57 -8.86
N PRO A 4 28.69 -7.16 -10.14
CA PRO A 4 28.73 -5.75 -10.47
C PRO A 4 27.36 -5.13 -10.18
N ASP A 5 27.39 -4.05 -9.42
CA ASP A 5 26.29 -3.11 -9.25
C ASP A 5 25.92 -2.57 -10.64
N SER A 6 24.76 -2.98 -11.16
CA SER A 6 24.22 -2.47 -12.41
C SER A 6 23.64 -1.08 -12.13
N GLY A 7 24.53 -0.10 -12.02
CA GLY A 7 24.16 1.31 -11.92
C GLY A 7 23.41 1.73 -13.19
N SER A 8 22.15 2.07 -13.03
CA SER A 8 21.29 2.58 -14.10
C SER A 8 21.94 3.81 -14.73
N GLN A 9 22.23 3.76 -16.04
CA GLN A 9 22.67 4.93 -16.80
C GLN A 9 21.53 5.96 -16.90
N PRO A 10 21.77 7.25 -16.63
CA PRO A 10 20.80 8.32 -16.89
C PRO A 10 20.43 8.35 -18.39
N GLY A 11 19.13 8.42 -18.73
CA GLY A 11 18.64 8.46 -20.10
C GLY A 11 18.24 7.11 -20.71
N ALA A 12 18.41 5.99 -20.01
CA ALA A 12 17.88 4.70 -20.45
C ALA A 12 16.43 4.53 -20.00
N ALA A 13 15.53 4.22 -20.94
CA ALA A 13 14.13 3.93 -20.63
C ALA A 13 14.03 2.78 -19.62
N VAL A 14 13.11 2.91 -18.65
CA VAL A 14 12.87 1.85 -17.66
C VAL A 14 12.45 0.58 -18.40
N GLN A 15 13.16 -0.53 -18.17
CA GLN A 15 12.81 -1.84 -18.71
C GLN A 15 12.21 -2.70 -17.61
N TYR A 16 11.02 -3.24 -17.83
CA TYR A 16 10.36 -4.07 -16.83
C TYR A 16 11.02 -5.44 -16.71
N ALA A 17 11.28 -5.83 -15.46
CA ALA A 17 11.69 -7.16 -15.06
C ALA A 17 10.70 -7.70 -14.02
N TYR A 18 10.81 -8.98 -13.68
CA TYR A 18 9.96 -9.60 -12.68
C TYR A 18 9.98 -8.82 -11.35
N MET A 19 8.80 -8.52 -10.82
CA MET A 19 8.58 -7.47 -9.81
C MET A 19 8.76 -7.93 -8.36
N PHE A 20 8.95 -9.23 -8.13
CA PHE A 20 9.09 -9.81 -6.79
C PHE A 20 10.43 -10.53 -6.61
N GLU A 21 11.00 -10.35 -5.43
CA GLU A 21 12.16 -11.11 -4.96
C GLU A 21 11.75 -12.54 -4.55
N PRO A 22 12.70 -13.50 -4.44
CA PRO A 22 12.42 -14.87 -3.99
C PRO A 22 11.74 -14.94 -2.61
N ASN A 23 12.00 -13.95 -1.75
CA ASN A 23 11.40 -13.84 -0.41
C ASN A 23 10.03 -13.14 -0.41
N LYS A 24 9.41 -12.95 -1.58
CA LYS A 24 8.10 -12.29 -1.76
C LYS A 24 8.10 -10.80 -1.38
N GLY A 25 9.27 -10.19 -1.21
CA GLY A 25 9.39 -8.74 -1.12
C GLY A 25 9.32 -8.08 -2.49
N PRO A 26 8.93 -6.79 -2.57
CA PRO A 26 9.06 -6.03 -3.81
C PRO A 26 10.52 -5.89 -4.20
N THR A 27 10.82 -6.01 -5.50
CA THR A 27 12.11 -5.57 -6.03
C THR A 27 12.25 -4.05 -5.92
N LYS A 28 13.45 -3.53 -6.14
CA LYS A 28 13.68 -2.08 -6.23
C LYS A 28 12.80 -1.42 -7.32
N GLN A 29 12.52 -2.14 -8.40
CA GLN A 29 11.69 -1.62 -9.49
C GLN A 29 10.21 -1.56 -9.09
N LEU A 30 9.68 -2.60 -8.45
CA LEU A 30 8.31 -2.57 -7.94
C LEU A 30 8.14 -1.48 -6.89
N ASP A 31 9.08 -1.37 -5.95
CA ASP A 31 9.07 -0.33 -4.93
C ASP A 31 9.10 1.10 -5.54
N ALA A 32 9.94 1.32 -6.56
CA ALA A 32 10.00 2.58 -7.29
C ALA A 32 8.66 2.93 -7.97
N LEU A 33 8.02 1.94 -8.61
CA LEU A 33 6.71 2.10 -9.24
C LEU A 33 5.63 2.44 -8.19
N LEU A 34 5.55 1.66 -7.11
CA LEU A 34 4.57 1.87 -6.05
C LEU A 34 4.77 3.22 -5.35
N ARG A 35 6.02 3.70 -5.19
CA ARG A 35 6.29 5.05 -4.68
C ARG A 35 5.89 6.15 -5.67
N ALA A 36 6.00 5.93 -6.97
CA ALA A 36 5.49 6.88 -7.96
C ALA A 36 3.96 6.97 -7.93
N ILE A 37 3.28 5.83 -7.81
CA ILE A 37 1.83 5.73 -7.60
C ILE A 37 1.42 6.47 -6.32
N ALA A 38 2.06 6.16 -5.19
CA ALA A 38 1.79 6.80 -3.91
C ALA A 38 1.90 8.34 -3.97
N ARG A 39 2.91 8.86 -4.68
CA ARG A 39 3.05 10.31 -4.87
C ARG A 39 1.89 10.88 -5.69
N HIS A 40 1.48 10.18 -6.76
CA HIS A 40 0.32 10.59 -7.54
C HIS A 40 -0.95 10.61 -6.70
N ILE A 41 -1.18 9.59 -5.86
CA ILE A 41 -2.33 9.55 -4.93
C ILE A 41 -2.35 10.79 -4.04
N ILE A 42 -1.22 11.11 -3.40
CA ILE A 42 -1.11 12.26 -2.48
C ILE A 42 -1.43 13.57 -3.21
N VAL A 43 -0.92 13.77 -4.42
CA VAL A 43 -1.03 15.07 -5.11
C VAL A 43 -2.36 15.23 -5.84
N GLU A 44 -2.85 14.16 -6.47
CA GLU A 44 -3.92 14.28 -7.47
C GLU A 44 -5.27 13.68 -7.05
N LEU A 45 -5.29 12.72 -6.12
CA LEU A 45 -6.51 11.97 -5.79
C LEU A 45 -7.12 12.42 -4.45
N GLY A 46 -8.45 12.29 -4.33
CA GLY A 46 -9.19 12.63 -3.11
C GLY A 46 -9.06 14.10 -2.70
N ASP A 47 -9.00 14.36 -1.40
CA ASP A 47 -8.77 15.71 -0.86
C ASP A 47 -7.33 16.15 -1.10
N LYS A 48 -7.12 17.09 -2.03
CA LYS A 48 -5.79 17.60 -2.40
C LYS A 48 -5.10 18.39 -1.27
N SER A 49 -5.80 18.75 -0.20
CA SER A 49 -5.19 19.37 0.98
C SER A 49 -4.53 18.35 1.92
N ASP A 50 -4.95 17.08 1.86
CA ASP A 50 -4.34 16.00 2.63
C ASP A 50 -3.07 15.50 1.92
N THR A 51 -1.92 15.65 2.59
CA THR A 51 -0.61 15.28 2.06
C THR A 51 -0.15 13.88 2.48
N HIS A 52 -1.01 13.09 3.13
CA HIS A 52 -0.68 11.76 3.65
C HIS A 52 -1.53 10.68 2.98
N LEU A 53 -1.07 9.42 2.98
CA LEU A 53 -1.84 8.29 2.45
C LEU A 53 -2.87 7.80 3.49
N THR A 54 -3.84 8.65 3.81
CA THR A 54 -4.97 8.33 4.69
C THR A 54 -5.95 7.37 4.01
N PRO A 55 -6.88 6.74 4.75
CA PRO A 55 -7.88 5.86 4.16
C PRO A 55 -8.72 6.57 3.09
N GLY A 56 -9.04 7.86 3.28
CA GLY A 56 -9.74 8.65 2.26
C GLY A 56 -8.98 8.74 0.93
N LYS A 57 -7.66 8.92 0.97
CA LYS A 57 -6.79 8.90 -0.22
C LYS A 57 -6.74 7.53 -0.88
N LEU A 58 -6.66 6.46 -0.09
CA LEU A 58 -6.62 5.09 -0.59
C LEU A 58 -7.96 4.66 -1.21
N ALA A 59 -9.09 5.02 -0.59
CA ALA A 59 -10.41 4.80 -1.18
C ALA A 59 -10.54 5.50 -2.55
N ALA A 60 -10.06 6.76 -2.65
CA ALA A 60 -10.03 7.49 -3.91
C ALA A 60 -9.12 6.83 -4.95
N PHE A 61 -7.97 6.28 -4.53
CA PHE A 61 -7.08 5.51 -5.39
C PHE A 61 -7.77 4.29 -6.00
N TYR A 62 -8.36 3.41 -5.17
CA TYR A 62 -9.01 2.19 -5.68
C TYR A 62 -10.15 2.50 -6.64
N LYS A 63 -10.96 3.53 -6.35
CA LYS A 63 -12.01 3.99 -7.29
C LYS A 63 -11.44 4.49 -8.62
N ALA A 64 -10.33 5.24 -8.58
CA ALA A 64 -9.72 5.81 -9.78
C ALA A 64 -9.16 4.72 -10.72
N VAL A 65 -8.72 3.60 -10.18
CA VAL A 65 -8.20 2.45 -10.96
C VAL A 65 -9.27 1.41 -11.30
N GLY A 66 -10.52 1.63 -10.89
CA GLY A 66 -11.67 0.77 -11.22
C GLY A 66 -12.04 -0.30 -10.19
N GLY A 67 -11.44 -0.26 -8.99
CA GLY A 67 -11.81 -1.11 -7.86
C GLY A 67 -12.76 -0.42 -6.87
N ASP A 68 -13.23 -1.16 -5.87
CA ASP A 68 -14.03 -0.63 -4.76
C ASP A 68 -13.57 -1.22 -3.42
N TYR A 69 -12.81 -0.40 -2.68
CA TYR A 69 -12.27 -0.74 -1.37
C TYR A 69 -12.91 0.11 -0.26
N ASP A 70 -14.08 0.70 -0.49
CA ASP A 70 -14.78 1.51 0.51
C ASP A 70 -15.07 0.72 1.79
N SER A 71 -15.41 -0.58 1.66
CA SER A 71 -15.62 -1.45 2.82
C SER A 71 -14.42 -1.52 3.77
N LEU A 72 -13.19 -1.34 3.25
CA LEU A 72 -11.96 -1.29 4.03
C LEU A 72 -11.57 0.12 4.43
N PHE A 73 -11.63 1.09 3.52
CA PHE A 73 -11.04 2.42 3.76
C PHE A 73 -12.05 3.52 4.11
N ALA A 74 -13.34 3.34 3.80
CA ALA A 74 -14.39 4.28 4.14
C ALA A 74 -15.23 3.80 5.33
N ASP A 75 -15.59 2.51 5.35
CA ASP A 75 -16.55 1.95 6.31
C ASP A 75 -15.90 1.41 7.58
N MET A 76 -14.65 0.93 7.47
CA MET A 76 -13.96 0.32 8.61
C MET A 76 -13.49 1.38 9.61
N PRO A 77 -13.62 1.15 10.93
CA PRO A 77 -13.07 2.06 11.93
C PRO A 77 -11.56 2.27 11.77
N LEU A 78 -11.10 3.52 11.87
CA LEU A 78 -9.69 3.90 11.74
C LEU A 78 -8.72 3.06 12.62
N PRO A 79 -9.05 2.73 13.89
CA PRO A 79 -8.19 1.86 14.70
C PRO A 79 -8.05 0.44 14.14
N SER A 80 -9.09 -0.07 13.47
CA SER A 80 -9.05 -1.39 12.82
C SER A 80 -8.16 -1.38 11.59
N ILE A 81 -8.20 -0.32 10.78
CA ILE A 81 -7.30 -0.13 9.63
C ILE A 81 -5.83 -0.06 10.13
N SER A 82 -5.57 0.76 11.15
CA SER A 82 -4.24 0.83 11.78
C SER A 82 -3.77 -0.55 12.25
N PHE A 83 -4.65 -1.30 12.92
CA PHE A 83 -4.34 -2.64 13.38
C PHE A 83 -4.02 -3.61 12.21
N ILE A 84 -4.79 -3.58 11.12
CA ILE A 84 -4.51 -4.36 9.91
C ILE A 84 -3.10 -4.05 9.40
N TRP A 85 -2.74 -2.78 9.29
CA TRP A 85 -1.40 -2.37 8.85
C TRP A 85 -0.30 -2.80 9.83
N GLN A 86 -0.54 -2.81 11.15
CA GLN A 86 0.42 -3.34 12.11
C GLN A 86 0.68 -4.84 11.90
N VAL A 87 -0.38 -5.64 11.76
CA VAL A 87 -0.23 -7.10 11.61
C VAL A 87 0.36 -7.48 10.25
N THR A 88 0.08 -6.69 9.20
CA THR A 88 0.64 -6.93 7.88
C THR A 88 2.05 -6.35 7.70
N GLY A 89 2.55 -5.61 8.68
CA GLY A 89 3.86 -4.94 8.63
C GLY A 89 3.89 -3.73 7.70
N CYS A 90 2.73 -3.14 7.39
CA CYS A 90 2.61 -1.91 6.62
C CYS A 90 2.92 -0.71 7.53
N GLN A 91 4.07 -0.10 7.30
CA GLN A 91 4.49 1.06 8.08
C GLN A 91 3.51 2.24 7.89
N HIS A 92 2.99 2.77 8.99
CA HIS A 92 2.10 3.92 8.98
C HIS A 92 2.39 4.86 10.14
N THR A 93 1.87 6.07 10.04
CA THR A 93 1.84 7.08 11.10
C THR A 93 0.39 7.34 11.52
N LEU A 94 0.20 8.07 12.62
CA LEU A 94 -1.10 8.57 13.04
C LEU A 94 -1.12 10.09 12.86
N GLN A 95 -2.12 10.59 12.12
CA GLN A 95 -2.35 11.99 11.84
C GLN A 95 -3.32 12.59 12.87
N PRO A 96 -3.23 13.91 13.16
CA PRO A 96 -4.17 14.61 14.02
C PRO A 96 -5.62 14.44 13.57
N THR A 97 -6.56 14.52 14.53
CA THR A 97 -7.99 14.62 14.19
C THR A 97 -8.38 16.09 13.99
N ALA A 98 -9.67 16.35 13.73
CA ALA A 98 -10.19 17.72 13.70
C ALA A 98 -10.26 18.38 15.09
N SER A 99 -10.07 17.61 16.17
CA SER A 99 -10.11 18.10 17.55
C SER A 99 -8.70 18.31 18.10
N ASP A 100 -8.38 19.54 18.49
CA ASP A 100 -7.08 19.88 19.11
C ASP A 100 -6.87 19.23 20.49
N PHE A 101 -7.91 18.65 21.08
CA PHE A 101 -7.87 18.02 22.41
C PHE A 101 -7.74 16.49 22.35
N GLU A 102 -7.72 15.91 21.15
CA GLU A 102 -7.59 14.47 20.97
C GLU A 102 -6.19 14.09 20.48
N PRO A 103 -5.66 12.92 20.87
CA PRO A 103 -4.41 12.43 20.31
C PRO A 103 -4.59 12.09 18.81
N PRO A 104 -3.53 12.19 18.00
CA PRO A 104 -3.52 11.70 16.63
C PRO A 104 -4.00 10.25 16.53
N SER A 105 -4.95 10.00 15.63
CA SER A 105 -5.59 8.68 15.50
C SER A 105 -5.97 8.29 14.08
N ILE A 106 -5.81 9.18 13.09
CA ILE A 106 -6.09 8.87 11.68
C ILE A 106 -4.87 8.17 11.10
N PRO A 107 -4.91 6.86 10.78
CA PRO A 107 -3.73 6.18 10.29
C PRO A 107 -3.42 6.61 8.87
N ALA A 108 -2.15 6.76 8.52
CA ALA A 108 -1.72 7.03 7.16
C ALA A 108 -0.48 6.21 6.79
N LEU A 109 -0.51 5.53 5.64
CA LEU A 109 0.64 4.76 5.17
C LEU A 109 1.81 5.70 4.86
N THR A 110 3.03 5.26 5.21
CA THR A 110 4.23 5.87 4.64
C THR A 110 4.44 5.32 3.22
N PHE A 111 5.33 5.92 2.43
CA PHE A 111 5.72 5.34 1.13
C PHE A 111 6.17 3.88 1.23
N ARG A 112 6.92 3.54 2.29
CA ARG A 112 7.34 2.17 2.57
C ARG A 112 6.16 1.28 2.95
N GLY A 113 5.22 1.80 3.74
CA GLY A 113 4.00 1.09 4.08
C GLY A 113 3.12 0.80 2.88
N PHE A 114 2.94 1.78 1.99
CA PHE A 114 2.18 1.63 0.76
C PHE A 114 2.82 0.61 -0.19
N SER A 115 4.15 0.71 -0.37
CA SER A 115 4.91 -0.29 -1.14
C SER A 115 4.69 -1.70 -0.59
N ARG A 116 4.74 -1.88 0.74
CA ARG A 116 4.44 -3.17 1.38
C ARG A 116 2.98 -3.62 1.20
N TRP A 117 2.03 -2.69 1.38
CA TRP A 117 0.60 -2.93 1.25
C TRP A 117 0.25 -3.43 -0.16
N GLU A 118 0.55 -2.65 -1.18
CA GLU A 118 0.23 -3.02 -2.57
C GLU A 118 0.97 -4.29 -3.02
N SER A 119 2.21 -4.49 -2.58
CA SER A 119 2.92 -5.74 -2.87
C SER A 119 2.22 -6.95 -2.26
N LEU A 120 1.66 -6.82 -1.06
CA LEU A 120 0.89 -7.88 -0.40
C LEU A 120 -0.41 -8.15 -1.14
N GLU A 121 -1.16 -7.09 -1.47
CA GLU A 121 -2.42 -7.19 -2.20
C GLU A 121 -2.23 -7.84 -3.59
N ILE A 122 -1.18 -7.48 -4.34
CA ILE A 122 -0.81 -8.15 -5.60
C ILE A 122 -0.52 -9.64 -5.40
N LEU A 123 0.12 -10.04 -4.30
CA LEU A 123 0.37 -11.45 -4.00
C LEU A 123 -0.91 -12.21 -3.59
N LEU A 124 -1.89 -11.52 -3.02
CA LEU A 124 -3.15 -12.12 -2.55
C LEU A 124 -4.19 -12.24 -3.67
N GLY A 125 -4.23 -11.28 -4.59
CA GLY A 125 -5.20 -11.22 -5.69
C GLY A 125 -4.62 -10.54 -6.93
N PRO A 126 -3.63 -11.15 -7.61
CA PRO A 126 -3.02 -10.54 -8.79
C PRO A 126 -4.02 -10.29 -9.92
N GLU A 127 -5.09 -11.09 -10.02
CA GLU A 127 -6.14 -10.93 -11.03
C GLU A 127 -6.86 -9.58 -10.91
N GLU A 128 -6.90 -9.00 -9.70
CA GLU A 128 -7.52 -7.71 -9.41
C GLU A 128 -6.48 -6.59 -9.38
N HIS A 129 -5.37 -6.78 -8.66
CA HIS A 129 -4.41 -5.71 -8.40
C HIS A 129 -3.43 -5.45 -9.57
N VAL A 130 -3.11 -6.44 -10.39
CA VAL A 130 -2.25 -6.21 -11.57
C VAL A 130 -2.93 -5.25 -12.56
N PRO A 131 -4.22 -5.43 -12.92
CA PRO A 131 -4.96 -4.44 -13.70
C PRO A 131 -4.94 -3.02 -13.11
N PHE A 132 -5.01 -2.88 -11.78
CA PHE A 132 -4.93 -1.57 -11.13
C PHE A 132 -3.58 -0.89 -11.37
N MET A 133 -2.47 -1.63 -11.23
CA MET A 133 -1.12 -1.10 -11.50
C MET A 133 -0.95 -0.74 -12.98
N GLN A 134 -1.46 -1.57 -13.88
CA GLN A 134 -1.42 -1.31 -15.33
C GLN A 134 -2.21 -0.06 -15.69
N PHE A 135 -3.38 0.13 -15.09
CA PHE A 135 -4.16 1.35 -15.27
C PHE A 135 -3.38 2.58 -14.81
N ALA A 136 -2.81 2.55 -13.59
CA ALA A 136 -2.04 3.66 -13.05
C ALA A 136 -0.86 4.06 -13.96
N VAL A 137 -0.06 3.08 -14.40
CA VAL A 137 1.08 3.31 -15.28
C VAL A 137 0.65 3.91 -16.61
N ARG A 138 -0.42 3.38 -17.22
CA ARG A 138 -0.91 3.83 -18.52
C ARG A 138 -1.48 5.25 -18.49
N ASN A 139 -2.13 5.64 -17.40
CA ASN A 139 -2.96 6.85 -17.37
C ASN A 139 -2.33 8.04 -16.61
N TRP A 140 -1.34 7.81 -15.74
CA TRP A 140 -0.87 8.87 -14.81
C TRP A 140 0.50 9.45 -15.13
N ALA A 141 1.11 9.05 -16.25
CA ALA A 141 2.42 9.55 -16.70
C ALA A 141 3.49 9.48 -15.58
N LEU A 142 3.52 8.34 -14.88
CA LEU A 142 4.36 8.13 -13.71
C LEU A 142 5.85 8.24 -14.06
N ARG A 143 6.63 8.81 -13.14
CA ARG A 143 8.08 8.96 -13.26
C ARG A 143 8.81 8.24 -12.14
N HIS A 144 9.92 7.61 -12.49
CA HIS A 144 10.77 6.91 -11.55
C HIS A 144 11.29 7.88 -10.46
N PRO A 145 11.15 7.56 -9.16
CA PRO A 145 11.51 8.47 -8.07
C PRO A 145 12.95 8.95 -8.09
N GLU A 146 13.89 8.03 -8.39
CA GLU A 146 15.32 8.30 -8.33
C GLU A 146 15.89 8.86 -9.64
N THR A 147 15.42 8.39 -10.81
CA THR A 147 16.00 8.77 -12.11
C THR A 147 15.20 9.84 -12.86
N GLY A 148 13.91 10.04 -12.51
CA GLY A 148 13.01 10.95 -13.22
C GLY A 148 12.51 10.44 -14.58
N GLU A 149 12.99 9.28 -15.03
CA GLU A 149 12.58 8.66 -16.28
C GLU A 149 11.11 8.23 -16.24
N PRO A 150 10.36 8.37 -17.35
CA PRO A 150 8.99 7.89 -17.41
C PRO A 150 8.95 6.35 -17.36
N PHE A 151 7.96 5.80 -16.67
CA PHE A 151 7.63 4.39 -16.78
C PHE A 151 6.96 4.12 -18.15
N PRO A 152 7.34 3.06 -18.89
CA PRO A 152 6.67 2.69 -20.13
C PRO A 152 5.17 2.41 -19.87
N PRO A 153 4.25 2.93 -20.69
CA PRO A 153 2.81 2.85 -20.42
C PRO A 153 2.24 1.42 -20.49
N ASP A 154 2.93 0.52 -21.18
CA ASP A 154 2.56 -0.88 -21.29
C ASP A 154 3.35 -1.72 -20.28
N LEU A 155 2.78 -1.85 -19.08
CA LEU A 155 3.26 -2.71 -18.01
C LEU A 155 2.80 -4.17 -18.28
N PRO A 156 3.69 -5.11 -18.63
CA PRO A 156 3.29 -6.49 -18.95
C PRO A 156 2.71 -7.21 -17.72
N ALA A 157 1.82 -8.19 -17.92
CA ALA A 157 1.26 -8.96 -16.81
C ALA A 157 2.22 -10.05 -16.30
N ASP A 158 3.11 -10.55 -17.16
CA ASP A 158 4.06 -11.63 -16.89
C ASP A 158 5.23 -11.22 -15.97
N VAL A 159 5.39 -9.92 -15.69
CA VAL A 159 6.30 -9.44 -14.65
C VAL A 159 5.73 -9.54 -13.24
N PHE A 160 4.47 -9.98 -13.10
CA PHE A 160 3.78 -10.23 -11.83
C PHE A 160 3.49 -11.73 -11.63
N PRO A 161 3.12 -12.15 -10.41
CA PRO A 161 2.62 -13.50 -10.17
C PRO A 161 1.36 -13.78 -11.00
N ALA A 162 1.31 -14.97 -11.62
CA ALA A 162 0.16 -15.39 -12.44
C ALA A 162 -1.09 -15.80 -11.64
N GLY A 163 -0.97 -15.92 -10.32
CA GLY A 163 -2.05 -16.28 -9.42
C GLY A 163 -1.63 -16.08 -7.95
N PRO A 164 -2.56 -16.24 -7.00
CA PRO A 164 -2.32 -15.93 -5.59
C PRO A 164 -1.20 -16.77 -5.00
N ASP A 165 -0.36 -16.15 -4.17
CA ASP A 165 0.66 -16.85 -3.41
C ASP A 165 0.01 -17.57 -2.21
N LEU A 166 -0.03 -18.90 -2.28
CA LEU A 166 -0.69 -19.74 -1.28
C LEU A 166 -0.09 -19.63 0.13
N GLU A 167 1.19 -19.29 0.26
CA GLU A 167 1.82 -19.13 1.57
C GLU A 167 1.41 -17.81 2.21
N VAL A 168 1.41 -16.74 1.41
CA VAL A 168 0.97 -15.41 1.81
C VAL A 168 -0.53 -15.41 2.16
N ASP A 169 -1.37 -16.09 1.37
CA ASP A 169 -2.79 -16.24 1.64
C ASP A 169 -3.07 -16.99 2.95
N ARG A 170 -2.35 -18.10 3.21
CA ARG A 170 -2.46 -18.83 4.49
C ARG A 170 -2.03 -17.98 5.68
N TRP A 171 -0.94 -17.23 5.56
CA TRP A 171 -0.49 -16.31 6.60
C TRP A 171 -1.51 -15.19 6.84
N HIS A 172 -2.09 -14.63 5.77
CA HIS A 172 -3.09 -13.57 5.87
C HIS A 172 -4.36 -14.06 6.60
N LYS A 173 -4.88 -15.24 6.22
CA LYS A 173 -6.04 -15.88 6.87
C LYS A 173 -5.80 -16.17 8.36
N SER A 174 -4.66 -16.78 8.69
CA SER A 174 -4.30 -17.09 10.09
C SER A 174 -4.09 -15.84 10.95
N SER A 175 -3.55 -14.76 10.36
CA SER A 175 -3.40 -13.46 11.03
C SER A 175 -4.76 -12.80 11.29
N GLY A 176 -5.70 -12.94 10.34
CA GLY A 176 -7.10 -12.52 10.50
C GLY A 176 -7.83 -13.24 11.64
N ASP A 177 -7.67 -14.55 11.79
CA ASP A 177 -8.31 -15.30 12.88
C ASP A 177 -7.74 -14.95 14.27
N ASN A 178 -6.43 -14.69 14.36
CA ASN A 178 -5.81 -14.23 15.60
C ASN A 178 -6.30 -12.83 16.02
N SER A 179 -6.65 -11.97 15.05
CA SER A 179 -7.19 -10.64 15.33
C SER A 179 -8.60 -10.66 15.97
N ARG A 180 -9.47 -11.57 15.49
CA ARG A 180 -10.83 -11.79 16.05
C ARG A 180 -10.78 -12.35 17.47
N SER A 181 -9.79 -13.17 17.79
CA SER A 181 -9.64 -13.73 19.13
C SER A 181 -9.10 -12.69 20.14
N ARG A 182 -8.24 -11.77 19.70
CA ARG A 182 -7.61 -10.75 20.55
C ARG A 182 -8.52 -9.55 20.81
N SER A 183 -9.34 -9.15 19.84
CA SER A 183 -10.39 -8.12 20.02
C SER A 183 -11.45 -8.53 21.05
N ARG A 184 -11.80 -9.83 21.10
CA ARG A 184 -12.69 -10.40 22.14
C ARG A 184 -12.11 -10.40 23.56
N ARG A 185 -10.80 -10.14 23.74
CA ARG A 185 -10.10 -10.24 25.03
C ARG A 185 -9.73 -8.90 25.67
N ARG A 186 -10.07 -7.75 25.07
CA ARG A 186 -9.84 -6.44 25.72
C ARG A 186 -10.83 -6.24 26.87
N PRO A 187 -10.39 -6.10 28.14
CA PRO A 187 -11.27 -5.69 29.22
C PRO A 187 -11.66 -4.22 29.04
N SER A 188 -12.88 -3.87 29.45
CA SER A 188 -13.38 -2.49 29.50
C SER A 188 -12.44 -1.60 30.33
N PRO A 189 -12.17 -0.35 29.93
CA PRO A 189 -11.43 0.58 30.78
C PRO A 189 -12.21 0.82 32.08
N PRO A 190 -11.54 0.97 33.24
CA PRO A 190 -12.20 1.27 34.49
C PRO A 190 -12.86 2.66 34.41
N SER A 191 -14.11 2.75 34.88
CA SER A 191 -14.86 4.00 34.96
C SER A 191 -14.07 5.05 35.77
N PRO A 192 -14.06 6.33 35.36
CA PRO A 192 -13.41 7.38 36.15
C PRO A 192 -14.14 7.53 37.48
N THR A 193 -13.46 7.20 38.57
CA THR A 193 -13.95 7.47 39.93
C THR A 193 -13.86 8.97 40.17
N CYS A 194 -15.00 9.65 40.30
CA CYS A 194 -15.05 11.00 40.85
C CYS A 194 -14.61 10.96 42.32
N ALA A 195 -13.57 11.73 42.65
CA ALA A 195 -13.25 12.19 43.99
C ALA A 195 -12.62 13.58 43.89
#